data_AF-A0A290QCC0-F1
#
_entry.id   AF-A0A290QCC0-F1
#
_cell.length_a   1.000
_cell.length_b   1.000
_cell.length_c   1.000
_cell.angle_alpha   90.00
_cell.angle_beta   90.00
_cell.angle_gamma   90.00
#
_symmetry.space_group_name_H-M   'P 1'
#
loop_
_entity.id
_entity.type
_entity.pdbx_description
1 polymer ?
#
loop_
_entity_poly.entity_id
_entity_poly.type
_entity_poly.pdbx_seq_one_letter_code
_entity_poly.pdbx_strand_id
1 'polypeptide(L)'
;MAKWLLVDGFNLAYRCFHALPELTRADGFPTGALHGWVKSLWKLNDMERPEATLVFFDLGGSQDRLALHPEYKAQRAEMPEPLVKQLPLIKSLTRAMGLVGIEQDGVESDDLLASQAVALAKAGHDVIIVSSDKDFAQIVNERIKIMLPPPTANPKLGWRLLDVVGVVEKFGVPPSQIAEYLALVGDTSDNIPGLNGVGPKTAVKWLELCGSLEGVIARAGELKPDRFREVVVAEAERLRMNLKLTTLNLALPTVAAEKTAVRTDELLRTLEEMEMKSTLAEAQKRYGGQGELF
;
A
#
# COMPACT_ATOMS: atom_id res chain seq x y z
N MET A 1 -22.12 -9.20 7.62
CA MET A 1 -20.96 -8.31 7.77
C MET A 1 -19.73 -9.13 7.46
N ALA A 2 -18.94 -8.72 6.47
CA ALA A 2 -17.82 -9.51 5.95
C ALA A 2 -16.53 -8.71 6.07
N LYS A 3 -15.40 -9.39 6.27
CA LYS A 3 -14.07 -8.79 6.31
C LYS A 3 -13.38 -8.95 4.96
N TRP A 4 -12.79 -7.88 4.45
CA TRP A 4 -12.10 -7.84 3.17
C TRP A 4 -10.62 -7.49 3.38
N LEU A 5 -9.77 -8.13 2.59
CA LEU A 5 -8.34 -7.82 2.55
C LEU A 5 -8.01 -7.20 1.19
N LEU A 6 -7.50 -5.98 1.19
CA LEU A 6 -7.06 -5.28 -0.02
C LEU A 6 -5.54 -5.14 0.02
N VAL A 7 -4.83 -5.76 -0.91
CA VAL A 7 -3.38 -5.84 -0.91
C VAL A 7 -2.81 -4.91 -1.97
N ASP A 8 -1.95 -4.00 -1.54
CA ASP A 8 -1.07 -3.24 -2.42
C ASP A 8 0.03 -4.18 -2.93
N GLY A 9 -0.12 -4.61 -4.18
CA GLY A 9 0.63 -5.74 -4.72
C GLY A 9 2.11 -5.43 -4.90
N PHE A 10 2.47 -4.24 -5.39
CA PHE A 10 3.87 -3.89 -5.55
C PHE A 10 4.52 -3.57 -4.21
N ASN A 11 3.85 -2.88 -3.29
CA ASN A 11 4.40 -2.65 -1.96
C ASN A 11 4.72 -3.97 -1.24
N LEU A 12 3.79 -4.93 -1.26
CA LEU A 12 4.04 -6.24 -0.67
C LEU A 12 5.13 -7.03 -1.42
N ALA A 13 5.16 -6.99 -2.76
CA ALA A 13 6.20 -7.66 -3.54
C ALA A 13 7.61 -7.14 -3.22
N TYR A 14 7.79 -5.82 -3.12
CA TYR A 14 9.06 -5.21 -2.68
C TYR A 14 9.44 -5.62 -1.26
N ARG A 15 8.46 -5.68 -0.35
CA ARG A 15 8.70 -6.15 1.02
C ARG A 15 9.16 -7.60 1.03
N CYS A 16 8.52 -8.48 0.26
CA CYS A 16 8.92 -9.87 0.11
C CYS A 16 10.32 -10.03 -0.49
N PHE A 17 10.65 -9.21 -1.50
CA PHE A 17 11.96 -9.22 -2.15
C PHE A 17 13.10 -8.89 -1.17
N HIS A 18 12.92 -7.86 -0.33
CA HIS A 18 13.97 -7.45 0.61
C HIS A 18 13.96 -8.21 1.94
N ALA A 19 12.89 -8.94 2.27
CA ALA A 19 12.76 -9.63 3.56
C ALA A 19 13.48 -10.98 3.61
N LEU A 20 13.78 -11.59 2.46
CA LEU A 20 14.43 -12.90 2.37
C LEU A 20 15.84 -12.76 1.78
N PRO A 21 16.76 -13.69 2.10
CA PRO A 21 18.03 -13.77 1.40
C PRO A 21 17.80 -14.02 -0.10
N GLU A 22 18.83 -13.79 -0.91
CA GLU A 22 18.77 -14.13 -2.33
C GLU A 22 18.61 -15.65 -2.48
N LEU A 23 17.41 -16.06 -2.88
CA LEU A 23 17.06 -17.44 -3.19
C LEU A 23 16.92 -17.55 -4.71
N THR A 24 17.53 -18.58 -5.27
CA THR A 24 17.55 -18.83 -6.71
C THR A 24 17.23 -20.28 -7.02
N ARG A 25 16.66 -20.49 -8.20
CA ARG A 25 16.56 -21.78 -8.87
C ARG A 25 17.95 -22.22 -9.36
N ALA A 26 18.12 -23.50 -9.69
CA ALA A 26 19.36 -24.07 -10.22
C ALA A 26 19.97 -23.33 -11.43
N ASP A 27 19.16 -22.68 -12.26
CA ASP A 27 19.60 -21.88 -13.42
C ASP A 27 19.86 -20.40 -13.10
N GLY A 28 19.79 -20.01 -11.83
CA GLY A 28 20.00 -18.64 -11.37
C GLY A 28 18.75 -17.75 -11.39
N PHE A 29 17.57 -18.26 -11.77
CA PHE A 29 16.34 -17.46 -11.69
C PHE A 29 16.00 -17.11 -10.23
N PRO A 30 15.72 -15.84 -9.89
CA PRO A 30 15.42 -15.44 -8.50
C PRO A 30 14.03 -15.88 -8.07
N THR A 31 13.91 -16.43 -6.85
CA THR A 31 12.64 -16.95 -6.30
C THR A 31 12.30 -16.40 -4.92
N GLY A 32 13.17 -15.57 -4.34
CA GLY A 32 13.01 -15.02 -2.99
C GLY A 32 11.69 -14.27 -2.80
N ALA A 33 11.30 -13.41 -3.74
CA ALA A 33 10.04 -12.67 -3.64
C ALA A 33 8.82 -13.59 -3.75
N LEU A 34 8.89 -14.65 -4.58
CA LEU A 34 7.82 -15.64 -4.71
C LEU A 34 7.56 -16.39 -3.39
N HIS A 35 8.64 -16.80 -2.70
CA HIS A 35 8.54 -17.44 -1.39
C HIS A 35 7.87 -16.52 -0.37
N GLY A 36 8.32 -15.26 -0.31
CA GLY A 36 7.76 -14.26 0.60
C GLY A 36 6.30 -13.97 0.30
N TRP A 37 5.94 -13.87 -0.98
CA TRP A 37 4.60 -13.55 -1.46
C TRP A 37 3.58 -14.60 -1.01
N VAL A 38 3.80 -15.87 -1.39
CA VAL A 38 2.89 -16.98 -1.08
C VAL A 38 2.72 -17.13 0.44
N LYS A 39 3.82 -17.13 1.20
CA LYS A 39 3.78 -17.26 2.66
C LYS A 39 3.08 -16.09 3.34
N SER A 40 3.30 -14.86 2.85
CA SER A 40 2.64 -13.68 3.41
C SER A 40 1.13 -13.74 3.20
N LEU A 41 0.68 -14.12 2.00
CA LEU A 41 -0.74 -14.24 1.70
C LEU A 41 -1.42 -15.37 2.48
N TRP A 42 -0.79 -16.55 2.62
CA TRP A 42 -1.31 -17.60 3.50
C TRP A 42 -1.41 -17.13 4.95
N LYS A 43 -0.35 -16.50 5.47
CA LYS A 43 -0.36 -15.98 6.83
C LYS A 43 -1.47 -14.95 7.06
N LEU A 44 -1.63 -14.01 6.14
CA LEU A 44 -2.67 -12.98 6.20
C LEU A 44 -4.07 -13.60 6.13
N ASN A 45 -4.27 -14.55 5.22
CA ASN A 45 -5.55 -15.24 5.09
C ASN A 45 -5.89 -16.06 6.35
N ASP A 46 -4.91 -16.72 6.96
CA ASP A 46 -5.12 -17.54 8.16
C ASP A 46 -5.37 -16.69 9.41
N MET A 47 -4.68 -15.55 9.51
CA MET A 47 -4.79 -14.60 10.61
C MET A 47 -6.11 -13.83 10.55
N GLU A 48 -6.47 -13.31 9.37
CA GLU A 48 -7.63 -12.42 9.23
C GLU A 48 -8.92 -13.13 8.83
N ARG A 49 -8.82 -14.28 8.16
CA ARG A 49 -9.93 -15.06 7.60
C ARG A 49 -10.92 -14.18 6.81
N PRO A 50 -10.44 -13.43 5.79
CA PRO A 50 -11.31 -12.57 5.01
C PRO A 50 -12.28 -13.38 4.15
N GLU A 51 -13.43 -12.79 3.84
CA GLU A 51 -14.39 -13.32 2.87
C GLU A 51 -13.75 -13.43 1.48
N ALA A 52 -13.03 -12.36 1.11
CA ALA A 52 -12.27 -12.25 -0.12
C ALA A 52 -11.01 -11.38 0.08
N THR A 53 -9.98 -11.68 -0.73
CA THR A 53 -8.76 -10.89 -0.83
C THR A 53 -8.61 -10.38 -2.26
N LEU A 54 -8.44 -9.08 -2.39
CA LEU A 54 -8.18 -8.38 -3.65
C LEU A 54 -6.74 -7.89 -3.65
N VAL A 55 -6.02 -8.09 -4.75
CA VAL A 55 -4.65 -7.64 -4.91
C VAL A 55 -4.59 -6.68 -6.09
N PHE A 56 -4.11 -5.46 -5.84
CA PHE A 56 -4.02 -4.41 -6.84
C PHE A 56 -2.58 -4.33 -7.35
N PHE A 57 -2.40 -4.41 -8.66
CA PHE A 57 -1.12 -4.17 -9.31
C PHE A 57 -1.23 -2.94 -10.20
N ASP A 58 -0.28 -2.03 -10.07
CA ASP A 58 -0.20 -0.86 -10.94
C ASP A 58 0.22 -1.28 -12.35
N LEU A 59 -0.40 -0.69 -13.37
CA LEU A 59 0.00 -0.80 -14.77
C LEU A 59 0.60 0.50 -15.30
N GLY A 60 0.78 1.49 -14.44
CA GLY A 60 1.04 2.87 -14.80
C GLY A 60 -0.27 3.65 -14.83
N GLY A 61 -0.33 4.74 -14.07
CA GLY A 61 -1.57 5.51 -13.95
C GLY A 61 -1.38 6.93 -13.41
N SER A 62 -0.15 7.37 -13.19
CA SER A 62 0.14 8.68 -12.61
C SER A 62 0.08 9.81 -13.63
N GLN A 63 -0.63 9.67 -14.77
CA GLN A 63 -0.67 10.70 -15.82
C GLN A 63 -1.22 12.03 -15.30
N ASP A 64 -2.27 11.99 -14.49
CA ASP A 64 -2.84 13.19 -13.87
C ASP A 64 -1.84 13.86 -12.90
N ARG A 65 -1.13 13.06 -12.10
CA ARG A 65 -0.10 13.56 -11.17
C ARG A 65 1.12 14.08 -11.91
N LEU A 66 1.54 13.44 -12.99
CA LEU A 66 2.64 13.88 -13.86
C LEU A 66 2.28 15.15 -14.64
N ALA A 67 1.02 15.30 -15.06
CA ALA A 67 0.52 16.52 -15.68
C ALA A 67 0.53 17.70 -14.68
N LEU A 68 0.27 17.44 -13.40
CA LEU A 68 0.37 18.43 -12.33
C LEU A 68 1.82 18.72 -11.93
N HIS A 69 2.66 17.69 -11.82
CA HIS A 69 4.04 17.77 -11.38
C HIS A 69 4.92 16.75 -12.13
N PRO A 70 5.67 17.17 -13.16
CA PRO A 70 6.46 16.26 -14.01
C PRO A 70 7.53 15.45 -13.27
N GLU A 71 8.00 15.93 -12.11
CA GLU A 71 9.00 15.23 -11.29
C GLU A 71 8.36 14.23 -10.29
N TYR A 72 7.03 14.08 -10.30
CA TYR A 72 6.34 13.12 -9.43
C TYR A 72 6.88 11.70 -9.67
N LYS A 73 7.32 11.04 -8.59
CA LYS A 73 8.00 9.72 -8.61
C LYS A 73 9.27 9.65 -9.47
N ALA A 74 9.82 10.77 -9.96
CA ALA A 74 10.99 10.76 -10.85
C ALA A 74 12.28 10.25 -10.19
N GLN A 75 12.41 10.41 -8.87
CA GLN A 75 13.55 9.90 -8.09
C GLN A 75 13.32 8.47 -7.56
N ARG A 76 12.18 7.85 -7.88
CA ARG A 76 11.90 6.49 -7.44
C ARG A 76 12.90 5.56 -8.12
N ALA A 77 13.69 4.85 -7.31
CA ALA A 77 14.63 3.88 -7.83
C ALA A 77 13.90 2.86 -8.71
N GLU A 78 14.48 2.57 -9.88
CA GLU A 78 13.95 1.54 -10.75
C GLU A 78 13.81 0.22 -9.98
N MET A 79 12.77 -0.54 -10.32
CA MET A 79 12.57 -1.84 -9.70
C MET A 79 13.77 -2.74 -9.99
N PRO A 80 14.35 -3.40 -8.97
CA PRO A 80 15.47 -4.31 -9.19
C PRO A 80 15.12 -5.37 -10.24
N GLU A 81 15.99 -5.55 -11.24
CA GLU A 81 15.79 -6.52 -12.33
C GLU A 81 15.38 -7.93 -11.81
N PRO A 82 15.97 -8.47 -10.72
CA PRO A 82 15.54 -9.74 -10.16
C PRO A 82 14.08 -9.77 -9.69
N LEU A 83 13.54 -8.65 -9.19
CA LEU A 83 12.14 -8.53 -8.80
C LEU A 83 11.23 -8.41 -10.03
N VAL A 84 11.64 -7.62 -11.03
CA VAL A 84 10.89 -7.49 -12.30
C VAL A 84 10.65 -8.85 -12.94
N LYS A 85 11.68 -9.72 -12.97
CA LYS A 85 11.57 -11.10 -13.48
C LYS A 85 10.52 -11.95 -12.74
N GLN A 86 10.30 -11.68 -11.45
CA GLN A 86 9.36 -12.43 -10.60
C GLN A 86 7.91 -11.90 -10.68
N LEU A 87 7.66 -10.67 -11.15
CA LEU A 87 6.33 -10.07 -11.16
C LEU A 87 5.27 -10.88 -11.93
N PRO A 88 5.54 -11.41 -13.14
CA PRO A 88 4.55 -12.23 -13.86
C PRO A 88 4.14 -13.47 -13.05
N LEU A 89 5.09 -14.11 -12.38
CA LEU A 89 4.85 -15.27 -11.52
C LEU A 89 4.10 -14.88 -10.24
N ILE A 90 4.38 -13.71 -9.65
CA ILE A 90 3.61 -13.17 -8.53
C ILE A 90 2.14 -13.02 -8.91
N LYS A 91 1.85 -12.43 -10.08
CA LYS A 91 0.48 -12.28 -10.60
C LYS A 91 -0.18 -13.64 -10.87
N SER A 92 0.56 -14.58 -11.46
CA SER A 92 0.07 -15.94 -11.71
C SER A 92 -0.27 -16.68 -10.41
N LEU A 93 0.67 -16.73 -9.46
CA LEU A 93 0.50 -17.36 -8.14
C LEU A 93 -0.67 -16.74 -7.37
N THR A 94 -0.83 -15.42 -7.42
CA THR A 94 -1.96 -14.71 -6.80
C THR A 94 -3.29 -15.29 -7.29
N ARG A 95 -3.47 -15.41 -8.60
CA ARG A 95 -4.68 -15.98 -9.18
C ARG A 95 -4.78 -17.49 -8.94
N ALA A 96 -3.67 -18.22 -8.87
CA ALA A 96 -3.68 -19.66 -8.58
C ALA A 96 -4.11 -19.95 -7.13
N MET A 97 -3.79 -19.03 -6.22
CA MET A 97 -4.25 -19.04 -4.82
C MET A 97 -5.73 -18.65 -4.65
N GLY A 98 -6.47 -18.43 -5.74
CA GLY A 98 -7.89 -18.03 -5.72
C GLY A 98 -8.13 -16.57 -5.32
N LEU A 99 -7.09 -15.73 -5.41
CA LEU A 99 -7.18 -14.30 -5.11
C LEU A 99 -7.43 -13.50 -6.38
N VAL A 100 -8.15 -12.38 -6.25
CA VAL A 100 -8.47 -11.51 -7.39
C VAL A 100 -7.32 -10.56 -7.64
N GLY A 101 -6.64 -10.69 -8.78
CA GLY A 101 -5.67 -9.70 -9.26
C GLY A 101 -6.37 -8.63 -10.08
N ILE A 102 -6.32 -7.38 -9.61
CA ILE A 102 -6.91 -6.20 -10.26
C ILE A 102 -5.78 -5.37 -10.87
N GLU A 103 -5.97 -5.03 -12.14
CA GLU A 103 -5.04 -4.26 -12.96
C GLU A 103 -5.90 -3.35 -13.84
N GLN A 104 -5.66 -2.05 -13.83
CA GLN A 104 -6.41 -1.10 -14.65
C GLN A 104 -5.44 -0.11 -15.29
N ASP A 105 -5.45 -0.04 -16.62
CA ASP A 105 -4.58 0.86 -17.37
C ASP A 105 -5.00 2.32 -17.17
N GLY A 106 -4.01 3.21 -17.05
CA GLY A 106 -4.23 4.65 -16.90
C GLY A 106 -4.79 5.09 -15.54
N VAL A 107 -4.88 4.19 -14.56
CA VAL A 107 -5.35 4.50 -13.20
C VAL A 107 -4.35 3.97 -12.19
N GLU A 108 -3.97 4.83 -11.24
CA GLU A 108 -3.04 4.44 -10.19
C GLU A 108 -3.68 3.40 -9.25
N SER A 109 -2.97 2.32 -8.96
CA SER A 109 -3.49 1.22 -8.15
C SER A 109 -3.90 1.67 -6.75
N ASP A 110 -3.24 2.68 -6.19
CA ASP A 110 -3.48 3.15 -4.83
C ASP A 110 -4.82 3.90 -4.74
N ASP A 111 -5.13 4.72 -5.74
CA ASP A 111 -6.44 5.38 -5.85
C ASP A 111 -7.55 4.35 -6.02
N LEU A 112 -7.33 3.33 -6.86
CA LEU A 112 -8.32 2.28 -7.11
C LEU A 112 -8.56 1.43 -5.86
N LEU A 113 -7.49 1.05 -5.16
CA LEU A 113 -7.56 0.33 -3.88
C LEU A 113 -8.31 1.17 -2.84
N ALA A 114 -7.97 2.44 -2.70
CA ALA A 114 -8.59 3.36 -1.74
C ALA A 114 -10.09 3.57 -2.04
N SER A 115 -10.44 3.76 -3.31
CA SER A 115 -11.83 3.85 -3.78
C SER A 115 -12.62 2.58 -3.43
N GLN A 116 -12.03 1.40 -3.69
CA GLN A 116 -12.64 0.11 -3.34
C GLN A 116 -12.83 -0.06 -1.83
N ALA A 117 -11.83 0.34 -1.02
CA ALA A 117 -11.89 0.27 0.43
C ALA A 117 -13.04 1.12 0.99
N VAL A 118 -13.18 2.35 0.51
CA VAL A 118 -14.23 3.28 0.93
C VAL A 118 -15.60 2.77 0.51
N ALA A 119 -15.75 2.21 -0.68
CA ALA A 119 -17.01 1.64 -1.13
C ALA A 119 -17.45 0.43 -0.29
N LEU A 120 -16.54 -0.50 0.01
CA LEU A 120 -16.81 -1.65 0.87
C LEU A 120 -17.19 -1.21 2.30
N ALA A 121 -16.47 -0.24 2.86
CA ALA A 121 -16.78 0.30 4.18
C ALA A 121 -18.16 0.97 4.22
N LYS A 122 -18.52 1.73 3.18
CA LYS A 122 -19.87 2.33 3.03
C LYS A 122 -20.97 1.28 2.93
N ALA A 123 -20.68 0.12 2.33
CA ALA A 123 -21.58 -1.03 2.29
C ALA A 123 -21.63 -1.83 3.61
N GLY A 124 -20.91 -1.39 4.66
CA GLY A 124 -20.95 -1.99 5.99
C GLY A 124 -19.97 -3.16 6.19
N HIS A 125 -18.97 -3.30 5.32
CA HIS A 125 -17.90 -4.28 5.46
C HIS A 125 -16.70 -3.74 6.24
N ASP A 126 -15.98 -4.61 6.93
CA ASP A 126 -14.67 -4.27 7.49
C ASP A 126 -13.59 -4.51 6.43
N VAL A 127 -12.64 -3.59 6.32
CA VAL A 127 -11.59 -3.60 5.31
C VAL A 127 -10.23 -3.47 5.98
N ILE A 128 -9.31 -4.37 5.60
CA ILE A 128 -7.91 -4.30 5.98
C ILE A 128 -7.09 -4.06 4.71
N ILE A 129 -6.37 -2.95 4.67
CA ILE A 129 -5.43 -2.61 3.59
C ILE A 129 -4.05 -3.15 3.97
N VAL A 130 -3.47 -4.01 3.15
CA VAL A 130 -2.09 -4.50 3.34
C VAL A 130 -1.17 -3.61 2.53
N SER A 131 -0.57 -2.62 3.18
CA SER A 131 0.46 -1.77 2.61
C SER A 131 1.32 -1.15 3.71
N SER A 132 2.52 -0.72 3.34
CA SER A 132 3.34 0.18 4.16
C SER A 132 3.31 1.63 3.66
N ASP A 133 2.56 1.90 2.60
CA ASP A 133 2.31 3.25 2.12
C ASP A 133 1.51 4.05 3.15
N LYS A 134 1.99 5.26 3.42
CA LYS A 134 1.42 6.16 4.41
C LYS A 134 0.19 6.89 3.86
N ASP A 135 0.03 6.97 2.54
CA ASP A 135 -1.08 7.70 1.93
C ASP A 135 -2.42 7.07 2.27
N PHE A 136 -2.50 5.75 2.35
CA PHE A 136 -3.70 5.04 2.81
C PHE A 136 -4.14 5.43 4.23
N ALA A 137 -3.25 6.01 5.06
CA ALA A 137 -3.63 6.46 6.40
C ALA A 137 -4.72 7.54 6.36
N GLN A 138 -4.89 8.22 5.22
CA GLN A 138 -5.91 9.25 5.06
C GLN A 138 -7.36 8.71 5.04
N ILE A 139 -7.55 7.42 4.72
CA ILE A 139 -8.87 6.78 4.66
C ILE A 139 -9.17 5.86 5.85
N VAL A 140 -8.24 5.74 6.81
CA VAL A 140 -8.43 4.93 8.02
C VAL A 140 -9.60 5.46 8.85
N ASN A 141 -10.48 4.56 9.27
CA ASN A 141 -11.66 4.87 10.08
C ASN A 141 -12.09 3.63 10.90
N GLU A 142 -13.32 3.61 11.43
CA GLU A 142 -13.84 2.48 12.20
C GLU A 142 -13.79 1.14 11.43
N ARG A 143 -14.03 1.19 10.11
CA ARG A 143 -14.11 0.02 9.21
C ARG A 143 -12.88 -0.21 8.36
N ILE A 144 -12.05 0.81 8.14
CA ILE A 144 -10.85 0.71 7.31
C ILE A 144 -9.62 0.80 8.22
N LYS A 145 -8.79 -0.26 8.21
CA LYS A 145 -7.52 -0.32 8.95
C LYS A 145 -6.40 -0.72 8.01
N ILE A 146 -5.15 -0.42 8.38
CA ILE A 146 -3.98 -0.80 7.59
C ILE A 146 -3.20 -1.91 8.31
N MET A 147 -2.96 -3.02 7.64
CA MET A 147 -2.05 -4.07 8.08
C MET A 147 -0.64 -3.77 7.54
N LEU A 148 0.21 -3.24 8.40
CA LEU A 148 1.59 -2.92 8.09
C LEU A 148 2.43 -4.21 8.02
N PRO A 149 3.14 -4.46 6.90
CA PRO A 149 4.08 -5.58 6.83
C PRO A 149 5.26 -5.40 7.80
N PRO A 150 5.95 -6.51 8.15
CA PRO A 150 7.19 -6.44 8.93
C PRO A 150 8.22 -5.53 8.23
N PRO A 151 8.82 -4.56 8.93
CA PRO A 151 9.88 -3.74 8.33
C PRO A 151 11.11 -4.60 8.04
N THR A 152 11.72 -4.41 6.87
CA THR A 152 12.95 -5.12 6.50
C THR A 152 14.07 -4.92 7.54
N ALA A 153 14.19 -3.70 8.07
CA ALA A 153 15.20 -3.37 9.08
C ALA A 153 14.93 -3.98 10.47
N ASN A 154 13.69 -4.40 10.75
CA ASN A 154 13.34 -5.04 12.02
C ASN A 154 12.18 -6.05 11.84
N PRO A 155 12.45 -7.24 11.27
CA PRO A 155 11.42 -8.25 11.00
C PRO A 155 10.72 -8.77 12.26
N LYS A 156 11.38 -8.69 13.42
CA LYS A 156 10.85 -9.13 14.72
C LYS A 156 9.62 -8.35 15.15
N LEU A 157 9.44 -7.14 14.62
CA LEU A 157 8.28 -6.30 14.90
C LEU A 157 6.98 -6.87 14.28
N GLY A 158 7.09 -7.87 13.40
CA GLY A 158 5.95 -8.62 12.88
C GLY A 158 4.98 -7.79 12.06
N TRP A 159 3.77 -8.33 11.88
CA TRP A 159 2.65 -7.63 11.24
C TRP A 159 1.94 -6.78 12.30
N ARG A 160 1.52 -5.55 11.94
CA ARG A 160 0.88 -4.62 12.87
C ARG A 160 -0.32 -3.97 12.25
N LEU A 161 -1.42 -3.90 13.00
CA LEU A 161 -2.60 -3.17 12.59
C LEU A 161 -2.45 -1.69 12.97
N LEU A 162 -2.76 -0.80 12.03
CA LEU A 162 -2.81 0.64 12.20
C LEU A 162 -4.27 1.07 12.04
N ASP A 163 -4.88 1.46 13.15
CA ASP A 163 -6.23 2.03 13.22
C ASP A 163 -6.16 3.54 13.44
N VAL A 164 -7.31 4.19 13.68
CA VAL A 164 -7.39 5.64 13.87
C VAL A 164 -6.48 6.12 15.01
N VAL A 165 -6.44 5.39 16.12
CA VAL A 165 -5.58 5.74 17.27
C VAL A 165 -4.11 5.63 16.88
N GLY A 166 -3.74 4.52 16.23
CA GLY A 166 -2.39 4.32 15.73
C GLY A 166 -1.94 5.37 14.69
N VAL A 167 -2.86 5.85 13.83
CA VAL A 167 -2.57 6.95 12.89
C VAL A 167 -2.22 8.23 13.67
N VAL A 168 -3.03 8.60 14.65
CA VAL A 168 -2.78 9.78 15.50
C VAL A 168 -1.46 9.65 16.27
N GLU A 169 -1.19 8.48 16.86
CA GLU A 169 0.08 8.24 17.57
C GLU A 169 1.30 8.33 16.64
N LYS A 170 1.18 7.83 15.41
CA LYS A 170 2.27 7.77 14.44
C LYS A 170 2.56 9.13 13.79
N PHE A 171 1.52 9.85 13.37
CA PHE A 171 1.65 11.07 12.57
C PHE A 171 1.37 12.36 13.35
N GLY A 172 0.69 12.27 14.49
CA GLY A 172 0.24 13.42 15.29
C GLY A 172 -1.01 14.11 14.75
N VAL A 173 -1.63 13.58 13.68
CA VAL A 173 -2.84 14.12 13.06
C VAL A 173 -3.87 13.02 12.83
N PRO A 174 -5.17 13.32 12.81
CA PRO A 174 -6.20 12.35 12.45
C PRO A 174 -6.08 11.93 10.96
N PRO A 175 -6.65 10.78 10.57
CA PRO A 175 -6.72 10.33 9.17
C PRO A 175 -7.11 11.44 8.18
N SER A 176 -8.15 12.22 8.50
CA SER A 176 -8.65 13.29 7.62
C SER A 176 -7.65 14.40 7.29
N GLN A 177 -6.54 14.51 8.03
CA GLN A 177 -5.50 15.53 7.82
C GLN A 177 -4.17 14.95 7.30
N ILE A 178 -4.11 13.64 6.98
CA ILE A 178 -2.86 13.01 6.53
C ILE A 178 -2.35 13.63 5.22
N ALA A 179 -3.23 13.86 4.23
CA ALA A 179 -2.83 14.47 2.96
C ALA A 179 -2.27 15.89 3.15
N GLU A 180 -2.88 16.69 4.04
CA GLU A 180 -2.42 18.04 4.40
C GLU A 180 -1.10 18.03 5.15
N TYR A 181 -0.94 17.08 6.07
CA TYR A 181 0.31 16.85 6.78
C TYR A 181 1.45 16.52 5.80
N LEU A 182 1.21 15.61 4.85
CA LEU A 182 2.17 15.24 3.82
C LEU A 182 2.48 16.40 2.87
N ALA A 183 1.50 17.24 2.55
CA ALA A 183 1.72 18.43 1.73
C ALA A 183 2.71 19.42 2.38
N LEU A 184 2.69 19.53 3.71
CA LEU A 184 3.58 20.39 4.49
C LEU A 184 4.98 19.79 4.66
N VAL A 185 5.06 18.52 5.07
CA VAL A 185 6.35 17.86 5.40
C VAL A 185 7.06 17.26 4.19
N GLY A 186 6.33 17.02 3.11
CA GLY A 186 6.78 16.35 1.91
C GLY A 186 6.66 14.83 1.95
N ASP A 187 6.87 14.23 0.79
CA ASP A 187 7.03 12.79 0.64
C ASP A 187 8.19 12.45 -0.29
N THR A 188 9.28 11.98 0.30
CA THR A 188 10.46 11.56 -0.44
C THR A 188 10.21 10.36 -1.35
N SER A 189 9.28 9.46 -0.98
CA SER A 189 8.98 8.26 -1.79
C SER A 189 8.38 8.63 -3.15
N ASP A 190 7.58 9.69 -3.14
CA ASP A 190 6.85 10.22 -4.29
C ASP A 190 7.51 11.45 -4.91
N ASN A 191 8.69 11.82 -4.41
CA ASN A 191 9.43 13.01 -4.81
C ASN A 191 8.60 14.32 -4.67
N ILE A 192 7.80 14.43 -3.60
CA ILE A 192 7.04 15.62 -3.26
C ILE A 192 7.84 16.43 -2.22
N PRO A 193 8.43 17.59 -2.58
CA PRO A 193 9.15 18.40 -1.62
C PRO A 193 8.19 19.10 -0.64
N GLY A 194 8.47 18.97 0.66
CA GLY A 194 7.80 19.74 1.70
C GLY A 194 8.34 21.17 1.82
N LEU A 195 7.88 21.90 2.84
CA LEU A 195 8.49 23.19 3.19
C LEU A 195 9.84 22.97 3.87
N ASN A 196 10.88 23.63 3.35
CA ASN A 196 12.23 23.55 3.90
C ASN A 196 12.26 23.91 5.38
N GLY A 197 12.68 22.96 6.23
CA GLY A 197 12.76 23.15 7.68
C GLY A 197 11.44 22.95 8.44
N VAL A 198 10.35 22.57 7.77
CA VAL A 198 9.08 22.16 8.39
C VAL A 198 9.08 20.63 8.51
N GLY A 199 9.33 20.15 9.72
CA GLY A 199 9.23 18.73 10.05
C GLY A 199 7.88 18.35 10.67
N PRO A 200 7.69 17.05 11.00
CA PRO A 200 6.46 16.50 11.57
C PRO A 200 5.86 17.33 12.72
N LYS A 201 6.68 17.71 13.70
CA LYS A 201 6.21 18.45 14.89
C LYS A 201 5.67 19.84 14.55
N THR A 202 6.24 20.50 13.54
CA THR A 202 5.81 21.83 13.13
C THR A 202 4.50 21.74 12.35
N ALA A 203 4.40 20.79 11.42
CA ALA A 203 3.19 20.55 10.64
C ALA A 203 1.99 20.19 11.55
N VAL A 204 2.18 19.30 12.52
CA VAL A 204 1.14 18.94 13.51
C VAL A 204 0.63 20.19 14.24
N LYS A 205 1.52 21.00 14.81
CA LYS A 205 1.13 22.24 15.53
C LYS A 205 0.36 23.22 14.66
N TRP A 206 0.73 23.34 13.38
CA TRP A 206 0.05 24.24 12.46
C TRP A 206 -1.34 23.72 12.10
N LEU A 207 -1.48 22.42 11.84
CA LEU A 207 -2.76 21.79 11.54
C LEU A 207 -3.69 21.76 12.77
N GLU A 208 -3.16 21.58 13.98
CA GLU A 208 -3.91 21.74 15.24
C GLU A 208 -4.41 23.18 15.42
N LEU A 209 -3.57 24.18 15.13
CA LEU A 209 -3.91 25.59 15.30
C LEU A 209 -4.90 26.10 14.24
N CYS A 210 -4.71 25.67 13.00
CA CYS A 210 -5.36 26.24 11.82
C CYS A 210 -6.42 25.33 11.20
N GLY A 211 -6.50 24.06 11.61
CA GLY A 211 -7.52 23.10 11.23
C GLY A 211 -7.39 22.48 9.83
N SER A 212 -6.71 23.15 8.89
CA SER A 212 -6.51 22.67 7.52
C SER A 212 -5.31 23.34 6.86
N LEU A 213 -4.84 22.83 5.73
CA LEU A 213 -3.78 23.47 4.94
C LEU A 213 -4.17 24.88 4.49
N GLU A 214 -5.41 25.06 4.02
CA GLU A 214 -5.93 26.39 3.68
C GLU A 214 -5.97 27.31 4.90
N GLY A 215 -6.31 26.78 6.07
CA GLY A 215 -6.22 27.51 7.33
C GLY A 215 -4.79 27.96 7.64
N VAL A 216 -3.80 27.09 7.42
CA VAL A 216 -2.37 27.40 7.62
C VAL A 216 -1.93 28.53 6.69
N ILE A 217 -2.37 28.51 5.42
CA ILE A 217 -2.07 29.55 4.43
C ILE A 217 -2.75 30.87 4.81
N ALA A 218 -4.06 30.84 5.11
CA ALA A 218 -4.84 32.03 5.43
C ALA A 218 -4.40 32.71 6.73
N ARG A 219 -3.94 31.92 7.72
CA ARG A 219 -3.47 32.39 9.02
C ARG A 219 -1.95 32.34 9.15
N ALA A 220 -1.24 32.43 8.03
CA ALA A 220 0.22 32.34 8.01
C ALA A 220 0.90 33.32 8.99
N GLY A 221 0.32 34.51 9.20
CA GLY A 221 0.82 35.52 10.14
C GLY A 221 0.80 35.10 11.63
N GLU A 222 0.08 34.05 12.00
CA GLU A 222 0.00 33.52 13.37
C GLU A 222 1.02 32.41 13.63
N LEU A 223 1.61 31.84 12.57
CA LEU A 223 2.45 30.66 12.66
C LEU A 223 3.74 30.93 13.44
N LYS A 224 4.19 29.89 14.14
CA LYS A 224 5.49 29.82 14.80
C LYS A 224 6.27 28.61 14.27
N PRO A 225 7.61 28.72 14.09
CA PRO A 225 8.43 29.94 14.19
C PRO A 225 8.11 31.03 13.16
N ASP A 226 8.33 32.30 13.52
CA ASP A 226 7.94 33.48 12.71
C ASP A 226 8.59 33.52 11.32
N ARG A 227 9.76 32.91 11.16
CA ARG A 227 10.47 32.80 9.88
C ARG A 227 9.66 32.09 8.78
N PHE A 228 8.65 31.30 9.14
CA PHE A 228 7.85 30.55 8.18
C PHE A 228 6.62 31.30 7.67
N ARG A 229 6.27 32.45 8.26
CA ARG A 229 5.05 33.19 7.91
C ARG A 229 5.06 33.63 6.45
N GLU A 230 6.14 34.29 6.03
CA GLU A 230 6.32 34.72 4.63
C GLU A 230 6.52 33.53 3.69
N VAL A 231 7.22 32.49 4.15
CA VAL A 231 7.47 31.27 3.35
C VAL A 231 6.16 30.56 3.01
N VAL A 232 5.25 30.40 3.97
CA VAL A 232 3.95 29.76 3.74
C VAL A 232 3.10 30.56 2.75
N VAL A 233 3.12 31.89 2.83
CA VAL A 233 2.41 32.74 1.86
C VAL A 233 3.03 32.62 0.47
N ALA A 234 4.36 32.67 0.38
CA ALA A 234 5.08 32.58 -0.90
C ALA A 234 4.92 31.21 -1.58
N GLU A 235 4.82 30.13 -0.80
CA GLU A 235 4.74 28.74 -1.27
C GLU A 235 3.29 28.20 -1.31
N ALA A 236 2.28 29.06 -1.12
CA ALA A 236 0.88 28.65 -0.99
C ALA A 236 0.38 27.79 -2.16
N GLU A 237 0.71 28.18 -3.40
CA GLU A 237 0.31 27.40 -4.59
C GLU A 237 1.03 26.05 -4.66
N ARG A 238 2.30 25.98 -4.27
CA ARG A 238 3.03 24.70 -4.20
C ARG A 238 2.42 23.78 -3.14
N LEU A 239 2.05 24.33 -1.98
CA LEU A 239 1.37 23.57 -0.93
C LEU A 239 0.02 23.01 -1.40
N ARG A 240 -0.78 23.82 -2.11
CA ARG A 240 -2.04 23.36 -2.72
C ARG A 240 -1.81 22.28 -3.77
N MET A 241 -0.76 22.41 -4.59
CA MET A 241 -0.36 21.38 -5.53
C MET A 241 0.05 20.10 -4.80
N ASN A 242 0.89 20.19 -3.76
CA ASN A 242 1.29 19.04 -2.96
C ASN A 242 0.08 18.34 -2.35
N LEU A 243 -0.90 19.09 -1.84
CA LEU A 243 -2.14 18.52 -1.32
C LEU A 243 -2.90 17.74 -2.39
N LYS A 244 -2.97 18.24 -3.63
CA LYS A 244 -3.57 17.49 -4.74
C LYS A 244 -2.81 16.20 -5.04
N LEU A 245 -1.48 16.23 -4.99
CA LEU A 245 -0.65 15.04 -5.25
C LEU A 245 -0.81 13.96 -4.16
N THR A 246 -0.87 14.37 -2.89
CA THR A 246 -0.97 13.46 -1.73
C THR A 246 -2.39 12.99 -1.42
N THR A 247 -3.41 13.63 -2.01
CA THR A 247 -4.81 13.22 -1.85
C THR A 247 -5.11 12.03 -2.76
N LEU A 248 -5.63 10.95 -2.18
CA LEU A 248 -6.09 9.80 -2.95
C LEU A 248 -7.40 10.11 -3.66
N ASN A 249 -7.53 9.69 -4.91
CA ASN A 249 -8.77 9.79 -5.65
C ASN A 249 -9.72 8.65 -5.22
N LEU A 250 -10.79 9.02 -4.50
CA LEU A 250 -11.78 8.08 -3.95
C LEU A 250 -13.04 7.93 -4.82
N ALA A 251 -13.04 8.52 -6.02
CA ALA A 251 -14.20 8.57 -6.91
C ALA A 251 -14.14 7.53 -8.04
N LEU A 252 -13.17 6.61 -8.00
CA LEU A 252 -13.02 5.59 -9.03
C LEU A 252 -14.10 4.51 -8.89
N PRO A 253 -14.54 3.91 -10.01
CA PRO A 253 -15.51 2.83 -9.99
C PRO A 253 -14.98 1.61 -9.23
N THR A 254 -15.87 0.96 -8.49
CA THR A 254 -15.54 -0.29 -7.80
C THR A 254 -15.36 -1.43 -8.80
N VAL A 255 -14.45 -2.34 -8.49
CA VAL A 255 -14.20 -3.54 -9.28
C VAL A 255 -14.99 -4.72 -8.72
N ALA A 256 -15.47 -5.58 -9.62
CA ALA A 256 -16.14 -6.81 -9.23
C ALA A 256 -15.14 -7.74 -8.53
N ALA A 257 -15.54 -8.23 -7.36
CA ALA A 257 -14.74 -9.11 -6.54
C ALA A 257 -15.36 -10.50 -6.49
N GLU A 258 -15.17 -11.27 -7.57
CA GLU A 258 -15.62 -12.65 -7.60
C GLU A 258 -14.55 -13.57 -7.01
N LYS A 259 -14.91 -14.26 -5.93
CA LYS A 259 -14.05 -15.27 -5.32
C LYS A 259 -13.83 -16.39 -6.34
N THR A 260 -12.57 -16.66 -6.64
CA THR A 260 -12.19 -17.77 -7.50
C THR A 260 -11.75 -18.95 -6.67
N ALA A 261 -12.04 -20.16 -7.16
CA ALA A 261 -11.55 -21.37 -6.53
C ALA A 261 -10.01 -21.42 -6.63
N VAL A 262 -9.38 -21.99 -5.60
CA VAL A 262 -7.94 -22.25 -5.62
C VAL A 262 -7.65 -23.23 -6.75
N ARG A 263 -6.70 -22.87 -7.63
CA ARG A 263 -6.22 -23.73 -8.72
C ARG A 263 -5.01 -24.52 -8.20
N THR A 264 -5.28 -25.51 -7.36
CA THR A 264 -4.26 -26.28 -6.64
C THR A 264 -3.20 -26.85 -7.57
N ASP A 265 -3.58 -27.48 -8.67
CA ASP A 265 -2.63 -28.09 -9.60
C ASP A 265 -1.67 -27.06 -10.21
N GLU A 266 -2.19 -25.89 -10.59
CA GLU A 266 -1.39 -24.81 -11.15
C GLU A 266 -0.45 -24.20 -10.12
N LEU A 267 -0.92 -24.03 -8.88
CA LEU A 267 -0.11 -23.56 -7.76
C LEU A 267 1.04 -24.54 -7.47
N LEU A 268 0.74 -25.83 -7.30
CA LEU A 268 1.74 -26.85 -7.01
C LEU A 268 2.77 -26.99 -8.13
N ARG A 269 2.32 -27.04 -9.39
CA ARG A 269 3.21 -27.07 -10.56
C ARG A 269 4.15 -25.87 -10.60
N THR A 270 3.63 -24.65 -10.39
CA THR A 270 4.46 -23.44 -10.40
C THR A 270 5.52 -23.48 -9.29
N LEU A 271 5.15 -23.94 -8.10
CA LEU A 271 6.09 -24.06 -6.97
C LEU A 271 7.17 -25.14 -7.23
N GLU A 272 6.81 -26.22 -7.92
CA GLU A 272 7.75 -27.26 -8.36
C GLU A 272 8.73 -26.76 -9.43
N GLU A 273 8.23 -26.12 -10.48
CA GLU A 273 9.02 -25.54 -11.58
C GLU A 273 10.00 -24.45 -11.10
N MET A 274 9.62 -23.73 -10.04
CA MET A 274 10.46 -22.73 -9.38
C MET A 274 11.38 -23.32 -8.30
N GLU A 275 11.42 -24.65 -8.15
CA GLU A 275 12.22 -25.38 -7.16
C GLU A 275 11.99 -24.92 -5.70
N MET A 276 10.79 -24.41 -5.41
CA MET A 276 10.42 -23.83 -4.12
C MET A 276 10.06 -24.90 -3.08
N LYS A 277 10.94 -25.90 -2.89
CA LYS A 277 10.67 -27.16 -2.15
C LYS A 277 9.96 -26.99 -0.80
N SER A 278 10.40 -26.01 0.01
CA SER A 278 9.79 -25.76 1.33
C SER A 278 8.36 -25.20 1.23
N THR A 279 8.13 -24.26 0.31
CA THR A 279 6.78 -23.71 0.05
C THR A 279 5.90 -24.74 -0.64
N LEU A 280 6.44 -25.59 -1.51
CA LEU A 280 5.72 -26.68 -2.15
C LEU A 280 5.21 -27.69 -1.12
N ALA A 281 6.06 -28.15 -0.20
CA ALA A 281 5.65 -29.08 0.85
C ALA A 281 4.55 -28.50 1.75
N GLU A 282 4.63 -27.20 2.06
CA GLU A 282 3.59 -26.49 2.80
C GLU A 282 2.28 -26.36 2.00
N ALA A 283 2.36 -26.07 0.70
CA ALA A 283 1.20 -26.05 -0.19
C ALA A 283 0.52 -27.41 -0.27
N GLN A 284 1.29 -28.50 -0.42
CA GLN A 284 0.76 -29.86 -0.44
C GLN A 284 0.05 -30.21 0.86
N LYS A 285 0.59 -29.80 2.01
CA LYS A 285 -0.10 -29.98 3.29
C LYS A 285 -1.38 -29.15 3.38
N ARG A 286 -1.37 -27.92 2.87
CA ARG A 286 -2.50 -26.98 2.91
C ARG A 286 -3.65 -27.40 2.01
N TYR A 287 -3.35 -27.91 0.82
CA TYR A 287 -4.33 -28.16 -0.24
C TYR A 287 -4.52 -29.65 -0.59
N GLY A 288 -3.54 -30.52 -0.27
CA GLY A 288 -3.57 -31.95 -0.61
C GLY A 288 -4.62 -32.77 0.13
N GLY A 289 -5.21 -32.23 1.22
CA GLY A 289 -6.32 -32.88 1.92
C GLY A 289 -7.71 -32.65 1.30
N GLN A 290 -7.82 -31.87 0.22
CA GLN A 290 -9.12 -31.58 -0.42
C GLN A 290 -9.54 -32.61 -1.48
N GLY A 291 -8.76 -33.69 -1.69
CA GLY A 291 -9.00 -34.71 -2.73
C GLY A 291 -9.57 -36.06 -2.26
N GLU A 292 -9.72 -36.32 -0.94
CA GLU A 292 -10.18 -37.64 -0.43
C GLU A 292 -11.55 -37.58 0.28
N LEU A 293 -12.48 -36.78 -0.24
CA LEU A 293 -13.89 -36.84 0.15
C LEU A 293 -14.79 -36.89 -1.08
N PHE A 294 -14.65 -37.96 -1.87
CA PHE A 294 -15.69 -38.48 -2.75
C PHE A 294 -15.62 -40.00 -2.80
#